data_AF-A0A7X9A6Q1-F1
#
_entry.id   AF-A0A7X9A6Q1-F1
#
_cell.length_a   1.000
_cell.length_b   1.000
_cell.length_c   1.000
_cell.angle_alpha   90.00
_cell.angle_beta   90.00
_cell.angle_gamma   90.00
#
_symmetry.space_group_name_H-M   'P 1'
#
loop_
_entity.id
_entity.type
_entity.pdbx_description
1 polymer ?
#
loop_
_entity_poly.entity_id
_entity_poly.type
_entity_poly.pdbx_seq_one_letter_code
_entity_poly.pdbx_strand_id
1 'polypeptide(L)' 'MKTLCREDCKGLCPICGSNLNIKQCRCERESIDPRLAALKNFFK' A
#
# COMPACT_ATOMS: atom_id res chain seq x y z
N MET A 1 17.27 -2.91 13.92
CA MET A 1 16.30 -2.11 13.13
C MET A 1 15.27 -1.54 14.10
N LYS A 2 14.94 -0.24 14.03
CA LYS A 2 13.97 0.40 14.94
C LYS A 2 12.68 0.67 14.17
N THR A 3 11.55 0.18 14.68
CA THR A 3 10.23 0.50 14.12
C THR A 3 9.87 1.95 14.45
N LEU A 4 9.62 2.75 13.42
CA LEU A 4 9.27 4.17 13.57
C LEU A 4 7.76 4.42 13.65
N CYS A 5 6.97 3.50 13.11
CA CYS A 5 5.52 3.60 13.15
C CYS A 5 4.96 3.03 14.46
N ARG A 6 3.95 3.70 15.00
CA ARG A 6 3.02 3.14 15.99
C ARG A 6 2.13 2.06 15.34
N GLU A 7 1.50 1.22 16.17
CA GLU A 7 0.73 0.06 15.71
C GLU A 7 -0.47 0.42 14.81
N ASP A 8 -1.10 1.57 15.05
CA ASP A 8 -2.27 2.05 14.29
C ASP A 8 -1.89 3.02 13.13
N CYS A 9 -0.61 3.13 12.79
CA CYS A 9 -0.17 4.04 11.74
C CYS A 9 -0.70 3.60 10.37
N LYS A 10 -1.59 4.41 9.79
CA LYS A 10 -2.17 4.15 8.46
C LYS A 10 -1.18 4.38 7.31
N GLY A 11 0.00 4.94 7.59
CA GLY A 11 1.04 5.22 6.61
C GLY A 11 0.68 6.30 5.59
N LEU A 12 1.37 6.26 4.45
CA LEU A 12 1.15 7.13 3.31
C LEU A 12 0.47 6.35 2.18
N CYS A 13 -0.29 7.04 1.33
CA CYS A 13 -0.79 6.45 0.10
C CYS A 13 0.39 6.07 -0.81
N PRO A 14 0.50 4.80 -1.26
CA PRO A 14 1.60 4.38 -2.13
C PRO A 14 1.52 4.99 -3.54
N ILE A 15 0.37 5.58 -3.90
CA ILE A 15 0.14 6.17 -5.22
C ILE A 15 0.41 7.68 -5.22
N CYS A 16 -0.05 8.41 -4.19
CA CYS A 16 0.02 9.88 -4.17
C CYS A 16 0.74 10.49 -2.95
N GLY A 17 1.24 9.66 -2.02
CA GLY A 17 1.97 10.11 -0.83
C GLY A 17 1.12 10.80 0.25
N SER A 18 -0.20 10.92 0.07
CA SER A 18 -1.08 11.53 1.09
C SER A 18 -1.00 10.79 2.42
N ASN A 19 -0.87 11.53 3.52
CA ASN A 19 -0.89 10.97 4.87
C ASN A 19 -2.28 10.45 5.24
N LEU A 20 -2.42 9.13 5.31
CA LEU A 20 -3.68 8.44 5.58
C LEU A 20 -4.13 8.56 7.03
N ASN A 21 -3.27 9.08 7.92
CA ASN A 21 -3.63 9.45 9.29
C ASN A 21 -4.39 10.78 9.36
N ILE A 22 -4.32 11.62 8.33
CA ILE A 22 -4.96 12.94 8.28
C ILE A 22 -6.18 12.92 7.35
N LYS A 23 -6.04 12.32 6.17
CA LYS A 23 -7.11 12.28 5.16
C LYS A 23 -7.08 11.00 4.34
N GLN A 24 -8.26 10.59 3.87
CA GLN A 24 -8.35 9.56 2.85
C GLN A 24 -8.10 10.17 1.45
N CYS A 25 -7.44 9.42 0.58
CA CYS A 25 -7.30 9.72 -0.83
C CYS A 25 -8.26 8.86 -1.66
N ARG A 26 -8.59 9.30 -2.88
CA ARG A 26 -9.42 8.55 -3.84
C ARG A 26 -8.60 7.76 -4.86
N CYS A 27 -7.33 7.47 -4.57
CA CYS A 27 -6.49 6.69 -5.48
C CYS A 27 -7.04 5.26 -5.59
N GLU A 28 -7.24 4.81 -6.83
CA GLU A 28 -7.70 3.46 -7.14
C GLU A 28 -6.59 2.45 -6.78
N ARG A 29 -6.92 1.45 -5.96
CA ARG A 29 -5.93 0.49 -5.42
C ARG A 29 -5.83 -0.80 -6.24
N GLU A 30 -6.54 -0.88 -7.37
CA GLU A 30 -6.56 -2.05 -8.21
C GLU A 30 -5.57 -1.89 -9.37
N SER A 31 -4.31 -2.19 -9.10
CA SER A 31 -3.41 -2.62 -10.17
C SER A 31 -2.54 -3.75 -9.64
N ILE A 32 -2.69 -4.92 -10.27
CA ILE A 32 -1.67 -5.96 -10.16
C ILE A 32 -0.44 -5.35 -10.84
N ASP A 33 0.65 -5.18 -10.09
CA ASP A 33 1.92 -4.76 -10.69
C ASP A 33 2.23 -5.73 -11.84
N PRO A 34 2.35 -5.26 -13.10
CA PRO A 34 2.54 -6.14 -14.25
C PRO A 34 3.75 -7.08 -14.08
N ARG A 35 4.77 -6.67 -13.32
CA ARG A 35 5.96 -7.50 -13.03
C ARG A 35 5.64 -8.68 -12.12
N LEU A 36 4.62 -8.54 -11.26
CA LEU A 36 4.16 -9.57 -10.33
C LEU A 36 2.98 -10.37 -10.89
N ALA A 37 2.46 -10.04 -12.07
CA ALA A 37 1.31 -10.72 -12.66
C ALA A 37 1.51 -12.23 -12.83
N ALA A 38 2.74 -12.68 -13.10
CA ALA A 38 3.09 -14.10 -13.22
C ALA A 38 2.92 -14.88 -11.91
N LEU A 39 2.93 -14.21 -10.76
CA LEU A 39 2.79 -14.83 -9.42
C LEU A 39 1.33 -14.96 -8.98
N LYS A 40 0.36 -14.59 -9.81
CA LYS A 40 -1.08 -14.61 -9.47
C LYS A 40 -1.59 -15.99 -8.99
N ASN A 41 -0.94 -17.08 -9.42
CA ASN A 41 -1.30 -18.45 -9.04
C ASN A 41 -0.24 -19.13 -8.15
N PHE A 42 0.67 -18.38 -7.52
CA PHE A 42 1.83 -18.96 -6.84
C PHE A 42 1.48 -19.84 -5.61
N PHE A 43 0.31 -19.60 -5.00
CA PHE A 43 -0.17 -20.37 -3.83
C PHE A 43 -1.31 -21.35 -4.18
N LYS A 44 -1.49 -21.69 -5.46
CA LYS A 44 -2.42 -22.77 -5.85
C LYS A 44 -1.76 -24.14 -5.75
#